data_AF-A0A060DHB8-F1
#
_entry.id   AF-A0A060DHB8-F1
#
_cell.length_a   1.000
_cell.length_b   1.000
_cell.length_c   1.000
_cell.angle_alpha   90.00
_cell.angle_beta   90.00
_cell.angle_gamma   90.00
#
_symmetry.space_group_name_H-M   'P 1'
#
loop_
_entity.id
_entity.type
_entity.pdbx_description
1 polymer ?
#
loop_
_entity_poly.entity_id
_entity_poly.type
_entity_poly.pdbx_seq_one_letter_code
_entity_poly.pdbx_strand_id
1 'polypeptide(L)'
;MQPDQMPDSYKGGRLLYRWQWVQLHPAVLDPETGGELEPAVFGARCPEPPLDVFDAAPEEIETTLLTNAEVRALVAAALPPGLPSAPPAPLGELKAAAVDLINARVGELRAQHITVTVGQSATYLEKQEEAEQHAAGDSGPFPYLAAEAAATDTSLDDIAALVGATAAAWTAVNADLEGKRRAAVEAVKAAETHVQVFQACTHLRA
;
A
#
# COMPACT_ATOMS: atom_id res chain seq x y z
N MET A 1 17.68 -27.50 -17.78
CA MET A 1 16.58 -26.67 -18.31
C MET A 1 17.16 -25.27 -18.46
N GLN A 2 17.28 -24.77 -19.70
CA GLN A 2 17.90 -23.47 -20.03
C GLN A 2 16.91 -22.31 -19.80
N PRO A 3 17.38 -21.05 -19.66
CA PRO A 3 16.57 -19.90 -19.22
C PRO A 3 15.58 -19.31 -20.25
N ASP A 4 15.50 -19.85 -21.46
CA ASP A 4 14.83 -19.19 -22.60
C ASP A 4 13.40 -19.69 -22.92
N GLN A 5 12.56 -19.98 -21.92
CA GLN A 5 11.13 -20.29 -22.17
C GLN A 5 10.16 -19.60 -21.20
N MET A 6 10.10 -18.27 -21.26
CA MET A 6 8.89 -17.52 -20.88
C MET A 6 8.22 -16.97 -22.15
N PRO A 7 6.87 -17.06 -22.28
CA PRO A 7 6.19 -16.57 -23.46
C PRO A 7 6.23 -15.04 -23.59
N ASP A 8 6.44 -14.60 -24.83
CA ASP A 8 6.53 -13.21 -25.35
C ASP A 8 5.23 -12.37 -25.24
N SER A 9 4.40 -12.54 -24.19
CA SER A 9 3.08 -11.90 -24.12
C SER A 9 3.05 -10.47 -23.58
N TYR A 10 4.19 -9.79 -23.43
CA TYR A 10 4.24 -8.41 -22.95
C TYR A 10 4.48 -7.40 -24.08
N LYS A 11 3.39 -6.80 -24.58
CA LYS A 11 3.42 -5.55 -25.36
C LYS A 11 2.51 -4.54 -24.68
N GLY A 12 3.07 -3.70 -23.81
CA GLY A 12 2.30 -2.68 -23.08
C GLY A 12 1.98 -1.44 -23.93
N GLY A 13 0.76 -0.92 -23.78
CA GLY A 13 0.33 0.43 -24.18
C GLY A 13 -0.14 1.26 -22.98
N ARG A 14 -0.23 2.59 -23.12
CA ARG A 14 -0.77 3.51 -22.09
C ARG A 14 -1.96 4.29 -22.67
N LEU A 15 -3.03 4.43 -21.90
CA LEU A 15 -4.21 5.22 -22.26
C LEU A 15 -4.47 6.32 -21.22
N LEU A 16 -4.92 7.48 -21.69
CA LEU A 16 -5.19 8.66 -20.84
C LEU A 16 -6.68 8.70 -20.47
N TYR A 17 -7.01 8.45 -19.21
CA TYR A 17 -8.33 8.72 -18.62
C TYR A 17 -8.29 9.99 -17.77
N ARG A 18 -9.36 10.80 -17.84
CA ARG A 18 -9.42 12.17 -17.30
C ARG A 18 -8.94 12.24 -15.82
N TRP A 19 -7.83 12.95 -15.60
CA TRP A 19 -7.26 13.45 -14.34
C TRP A 19 -6.98 12.46 -13.19
N GLN A 20 -6.68 11.18 -13.48
CA GLN A 20 -5.92 10.32 -12.57
C GLN A 20 -5.06 9.35 -13.38
N TRP A 21 -3.79 9.17 -13.00
CA TRP A 21 -2.98 8.07 -13.51
C TRP A 21 -3.58 6.77 -12.99
N VAL A 22 -4.29 6.03 -13.85
CA VAL A 22 -4.78 4.69 -13.53
C VAL A 22 -3.95 3.70 -14.34
N GLN A 23 -3.31 2.75 -13.66
CA GLN A 23 -2.65 1.63 -14.30
C GLN A 23 -3.74 0.60 -14.66
N LEU A 24 -4.04 0.45 -15.95
CA LEU A 24 -4.82 -0.69 -16.43
C LEU A 24 -3.88 -1.89 -16.57
N HIS A 25 -4.25 -3.01 -15.96
CA HIS A 25 -3.63 -4.29 -16.25
C HIS A 25 -4.34 -4.88 -17.47
N PRO A 26 -3.64 -5.22 -18.58
CA PRO A 26 -4.29 -5.91 -19.68
C PRO A 26 -4.73 -7.31 -19.22
N ALA A 27 -5.85 -7.75 -19.79
CA ALA A 27 -6.63 -8.96 -19.48
C ALA A 27 -5.90 -10.03 -18.65
N VAL A 28 -6.48 -10.34 -17.48
CA VAL A 28 -6.17 -11.60 -16.80
C VAL A 28 -6.80 -12.71 -17.65
N LEU A 29 -5.99 -13.65 -18.14
CA LEU A 29 -6.54 -14.86 -18.74
C LEU A 29 -7.18 -15.70 -17.64
N ASP A 30 -8.41 -16.15 -17.88
CA ASP A 30 -9.05 -17.12 -17.00
C ASP A 30 -8.16 -18.39 -16.94
N PRO A 31 -7.66 -18.79 -15.77
CA PRO A 31 -6.73 -19.91 -15.65
C PRO A 31 -7.36 -21.27 -15.97
N GLU A 32 -8.69 -21.38 -15.99
CA GLU A 32 -9.41 -22.62 -16.33
C GLU A 32 -9.76 -22.69 -17.82
N THR A 33 -10.05 -21.56 -18.47
CA THR A 33 -10.57 -21.53 -19.85
C THR A 33 -9.60 -20.94 -20.87
N GLY A 34 -8.59 -20.19 -20.44
CA GLY A 34 -7.64 -19.50 -21.31
C GLY A 34 -8.23 -18.34 -22.12
N GLY A 35 -9.48 -17.95 -21.83
CA GLY A 35 -10.13 -16.79 -22.43
C GLY A 35 -9.72 -15.46 -21.78
N GLU A 36 -9.80 -14.37 -22.53
CA GLU A 36 -9.56 -13.02 -22.01
C GLU A 36 -10.70 -12.59 -21.09
N LEU A 37 -10.38 -12.22 -19.84
CA LEU A 37 -11.33 -11.53 -18.98
C LEU A 37 -11.37 -10.05 -19.36
N GLU A 38 -12.58 -9.50 -19.46
CA GLU A 38 -12.83 -8.06 -19.66
C GLU A 38 -11.96 -7.21 -18.71
N PRO A 39 -11.32 -6.13 -19.20
CA PRO A 39 -10.43 -5.32 -18.39
C PRO A 39 -11.20 -4.68 -17.23
N ALA A 40 -10.93 -5.16 -16.01
CA ALA A 40 -11.49 -4.57 -14.81
C ALA A 40 -10.86 -3.18 -14.59
N VAL A 41 -11.65 -2.12 -14.85
CA VAL A 41 -11.28 -0.74 -14.52
C VAL A 41 -11.40 -0.58 -13.00
N PHE A 42 -10.26 -0.63 -12.30
CA PHE A 42 -10.23 -0.44 -10.85
C PHE A 42 -10.10 1.06 -10.51
N GLY A 43 -11.21 1.66 -10.06
CA GLY A 43 -11.31 3.06 -9.63
C GLY A 43 -12.72 3.44 -9.18
N ALA A 44 -12.90 4.62 -8.58
CA ALA A 44 -14.21 5.11 -8.17
C ALA A 44 -15.10 5.33 -9.41
N ARG A 45 -16.08 4.43 -9.61
CA ARG A 45 -17.14 4.41 -10.65
C ARG A 45 -16.91 5.30 -11.89
N CYS A 46 -16.57 4.66 -13.00
CA CYS A 46 -16.65 5.27 -14.33
C CYS A 46 -18.09 5.79 -14.58
N PRO A 47 -18.29 7.05 -15.02
CA PRO A 47 -19.62 7.52 -15.39
C PRO A 47 -20.09 6.84 -16.68
N GLU A 48 -21.37 6.48 -16.75
CA GLU A 48 -22.01 6.06 -18.00
C GLU A 48 -22.43 7.29 -18.82
N PRO A 49 -22.27 7.29 -20.17
CA PRO A 49 -21.75 6.20 -21.02
C PRO A 49 -20.21 6.16 -21.12
N PRO A 50 -19.62 5.01 -21.50
CA PRO A 50 -18.17 4.86 -21.64
C PRO A 50 -17.58 5.81 -22.71
N LEU A 51 -16.42 6.38 -22.40
CA LEU A 51 -15.65 7.23 -23.31
C LEU A 51 -14.93 6.37 -24.35
N ASP A 52 -14.81 6.88 -25.58
CA ASP A 52 -14.13 6.20 -26.69
C ASP A 52 -12.67 5.88 -26.33
N VAL A 53 -12.31 4.60 -26.48
CA VAL A 53 -10.94 4.08 -26.29
C VAL A 53 -10.28 4.00 -27.67
N PHE A 54 -9.06 4.51 -27.79
CA PHE A 54 -8.28 4.39 -29.03
C PHE A 54 -6.89 3.83 -28.73
N ASP A 55 -6.48 2.80 -29.46
CA ASP A 55 -5.09 2.32 -29.48
C ASP A 55 -4.22 3.32 -30.25
N ALA A 56 -3.20 3.87 -29.59
CA ALA A 56 -2.24 4.78 -30.20
C ALA A 56 -0.84 4.59 -29.57
N ALA A 57 0.20 4.68 -30.39
CA ALA A 57 1.58 4.73 -29.90
C ALA A 57 1.81 6.02 -29.08
N PRO A 58 2.74 6.05 -28.11
CA PRO A 58 2.98 7.23 -27.26
C PRO A 58 3.18 8.54 -28.04
N GLU A 59 3.84 8.43 -29.19
CA GLU A 59 4.14 9.53 -30.14
C GLU A 59 2.88 10.06 -30.84
N GLU A 60 1.92 9.17 -31.13
CA GLU A 60 0.63 9.47 -31.76
C GLU A 60 -0.35 10.07 -30.76
N ILE A 61 -0.25 9.69 -29.48
CA ILE A 61 -1.01 10.31 -28.38
C ILE A 61 -0.58 11.77 -28.21
N GLU A 62 0.72 12.04 -28.17
CA GLU A 62 1.25 13.41 -28.05
C GLU A 62 0.84 14.28 -29.26
N THR A 63 0.90 13.70 -30.47
CA THR A 63 0.47 14.37 -31.71
C THR A 63 -1.05 14.63 -31.75
N THR A 64 -1.87 13.68 -31.31
CA THR A 64 -3.35 13.81 -31.24
C THR A 64 -3.77 14.85 -30.21
N LEU A 65 -3.12 14.88 -29.04
CA LEU A 65 -3.34 15.90 -28.01
C LEU A 65 -2.93 17.30 -28.50
N LEU A 66 -1.85 17.39 -29.28
CA LEU A 66 -1.38 18.64 -29.86
C LEU A 66 -2.27 19.17 -30.99
N THR A 67 -2.93 18.31 -31.75
CA THR A 67 -3.76 18.69 -32.92
C THR A 67 -5.23 18.91 -32.59
N ASN A 68 -5.75 18.26 -31.55
CA ASN A 68 -7.16 18.39 -31.18
C ASN A 68 -7.45 19.69 -30.40
N ALA A 69 -8.04 20.67 -31.10
CA ALA A 69 -8.34 21.99 -30.55
C ALA A 69 -9.30 21.97 -29.37
N GLU A 70 -10.23 21.01 -29.32
CA GLU A 70 -11.21 20.87 -28.24
C GLU A 70 -10.56 20.30 -26.97
N VAL A 71 -9.62 19.35 -27.11
CA VAL A 71 -8.82 18.83 -25.99
C VAL A 71 -7.94 19.92 -25.40
N ARG A 72 -7.29 20.75 -26.24
CA ARG A 72 -6.51 21.91 -25.77
C ARG A 72 -7.37 22.94 -25.03
N ALA A 73 -8.57 23.21 -25.52
CA ALA A 73 -9.51 24.14 -24.88
C ALA A 73 -10.01 23.61 -23.52
N LEU A 74 -10.26 22.30 -23.41
CA LEU A 74 -10.69 21.68 -22.15
C LEU A 74 -9.55 21.60 -21.12
N VAL A 75 -8.32 21.33 -21.54
CA VAL A 75 -7.12 21.35 -20.67
C VAL A 75 -6.85 22.76 -20.16
N ALA A 76 -6.98 23.78 -21.02
CA ALA A 76 -6.84 25.17 -20.64
C ALA A 76 -7.94 25.63 -19.67
N ALA A 77 -9.17 25.11 -19.80
CA ALA A 77 -10.30 25.43 -18.93
C ALA A 77 -10.30 24.66 -17.59
N ALA A 78 -9.64 23.50 -17.52
CA ALA A 78 -9.57 22.66 -16.32
C ALA A 78 -8.42 23.05 -15.37
N LEU A 79 -7.45 23.83 -15.85
CA LEU A 79 -6.43 24.44 -14.99
C LEU A 79 -7.01 25.73 -14.39
N PRO A 80 -7.03 25.89 -13.05
CA PRO A 80 -7.41 27.15 -12.43
C PRO A 80 -6.56 28.29 -13.02
N PRO A 81 -7.15 29.43 -13.45
CA PRO A 81 -6.37 30.55 -13.96
C PRO A 81 -5.43 31.03 -12.85
N GLY A 82 -4.13 30.93 -13.09
CA GLY A 82 -3.10 31.50 -12.22
C GLY A 82 -2.49 30.58 -11.14
N LEU A 83 -2.62 29.24 -11.22
CA LEU A 83 -1.72 28.40 -10.42
C LEU A 83 -0.28 28.64 -10.91
N PRO A 84 0.64 29.13 -10.06
CA PRO A 84 2.04 29.18 -10.44
C PRO A 84 2.47 27.76 -10.76
N SER A 85 3.11 27.56 -11.91
CA SER A 85 3.87 26.36 -12.23
C SER A 85 5.08 26.32 -11.30
N ALA A 86 4.83 26.11 -10.01
CA ALA A 86 5.91 25.89 -9.06
C ALA A 86 6.74 24.75 -9.66
N PRO A 87 8.05 24.97 -9.87
CA PRO A 87 8.89 23.90 -10.40
C PRO A 87 8.71 22.68 -9.50
N PRO A 88 8.67 21.47 -10.07
CA PRO A 88 8.54 20.26 -9.28
C PRO A 88 9.61 20.29 -8.18
N ALA A 89 9.20 19.97 -6.95
CA ALA A 89 10.10 19.97 -5.80
C ALA A 89 11.39 19.22 -6.16
N PRO A 90 12.58 19.70 -5.76
CA PRO A 90 13.83 18.96 -5.96
C PRO A 90 13.67 17.49 -5.55
N LEU A 91 14.22 16.56 -6.34
CA LEU A 91 14.04 15.12 -6.11
C LEU A 91 14.39 14.70 -4.68
N GLY A 92 15.41 15.32 -4.07
CA GLY A 92 15.78 15.08 -2.67
C GLY A 92 14.69 15.44 -1.67
N GLU A 93 14.00 16.56 -1.86
CA GLU A 93 12.87 16.98 -1.01
C GLU A 93 11.68 16.04 -1.18
N LEU A 94 11.39 15.63 -2.42
CA LEU A 94 10.33 14.65 -2.69
C LEU A 94 10.62 13.30 -2.02
N LYS A 95 11.87 12.82 -2.06
CA LYS A 95 12.28 11.59 -1.38
C LYS A 95 12.09 11.68 0.14
N ALA A 96 12.47 12.81 0.75
CA ALA A 96 12.30 13.01 2.19
C ALA A 96 10.81 12.97 2.58
N ALA A 97 9.96 13.73 1.87
CA ALA A 97 8.52 13.73 2.09
C ALA A 97 7.88 12.35 1.88
N ALA A 98 8.34 11.58 0.87
CA ALA A 98 7.87 10.24 0.63
C ALA A 98 8.23 9.27 1.76
N VAL A 99 9.44 9.36 2.34
CA VAL A 99 9.84 8.55 3.50
C VAL A 99 8.98 8.88 4.71
N ASP A 100 8.69 10.15 4.97
CA ASP A 100 7.81 10.57 6.06
C ASP A 100 6.39 10.02 5.87
N LEU A 101 5.84 10.11 4.66
CA LEU A 101 4.53 9.54 4.31
C LEU A 101 4.49 8.02 4.52
N ILE A 102 5.53 7.29 4.09
CA ILE A 102 5.66 5.85 4.28
C ILE A 102 5.63 5.49 5.78
N ASN A 103 6.41 6.20 6.59
CA ASN A 103 6.47 5.96 8.02
C ASN A 103 5.14 6.28 8.72
N ALA A 104 4.52 7.41 8.37
CA ALA A 104 3.20 7.78 8.89
C ALA A 104 2.14 6.73 8.54
N ARG A 105 2.10 6.29 7.27
CA ARG A 105 1.13 5.31 6.79
C ARG A 105 1.29 3.95 7.49
N VAL A 106 2.52 3.49 7.69
CA VAL A 106 2.75 2.25 8.43
C VAL A 106 2.36 2.41 9.90
N GLY A 107 2.58 3.58 10.49
CA GLY A 107 2.04 3.91 11.82
C GLY A 107 0.52 3.81 11.90
N GLU A 108 -0.21 4.37 10.92
CA GLU A 108 -1.67 4.26 10.82
C GLU A 108 -2.15 2.81 10.69
N LEU A 109 -1.47 2.00 9.88
CA LEU A 109 -1.79 0.57 9.71
C LEU A 109 -1.56 -0.20 11.01
N ARG A 110 -0.45 0.05 11.72
CA ARG A 110 -0.19 -0.55 13.03
C ARG A 110 -1.28 -0.18 14.04
N ALA A 111 -1.73 1.07 14.05
CA ALA A 111 -2.78 1.56 14.95
C ALA A 111 -4.15 0.89 14.75
N GLN A 112 -4.36 0.15 13.66
CA GLN A 112 -5.58 -0.67 13.47
C GLN A 112 -5.55 -1.98 14.28
N HIS A 113 -4.38 -2.42 14.72
CA HIS A 113 -4.17 -3.69 15.41
C HIS A 113 -3.81 -3.53 16.88
N ILE A 114 -3.22 -2.39 17.26
CA ILE A 114 -2.80 -2.10 18.63
C ILE A 114 -3.37 -0.78 19.11
N THR A 115 -3.67 -0.72 20.42
CA THR A 115 -3.96 0.58 21.05
C THR A 115 -2.65 1.34 21.22
N VAL A 116 -2.58 2.53 20.62
CA VAL A 116 -1.44 3.45 20.71
C VAL A 116 -1.68 4.42 21.86
N THR A 117 -0.95 4.25 22.95
CA THR A 117 -0.96 5.16 24.11
C THR A 117 0.43 5.20 24.72
N VAL A 118 0.83 6.34 25.28
CA VAL A 118 2.16 6.52 25.89
C VAL A 118 2.37 5.45 26.97
N GLY A 119 3.48 4.70 26.87
CA GLY A 119 3.84 3.63 27.81
C GLY A 119 3.20 2.26 27.52
N GLN A 120 2.16 2.19 26.69
CA GLN A 120 1.41 0.94 26.45
C GLN A 120 2.25 -0.16 25.79
N SER A 121 3.23 0.21 24.96
CA SER A 121 4.12 -0.76 24.30
C SER A 121 4.94 -1.58 25.30
N ALA A 122 5.38 -0.96 26.40
CA ALA A 122 6.11 -1.68 27.44
C ALA A 122 5.18 -2.69 28.12
N THR A 123 3.95 -2.29 28.44
CA THR A 123 2.94 -3.20 29.01
C THR A 123 2.64 -4.40 28.12
N TYR A 124 2.60 -4.24 26.78
CA TYR A 124 2.41 -5.38 25.88
C TYR A 124 3.56 -6.38 25.93
N LEU A 125 4.80 -5.90 26.00
CA LEU A 125 5.98 -6.76 26.08
C LEU A 125 6.02 -7.53 27.40
N GLU A 126 5.76 -6.86 28.52
CA GLU A 126 5.70 -7.50 29.85
C GLU A 126 4.58 -8.56 29.90
N LYS A 127 3.39 -8.26 29.35
CA LYS A 127 2.30 -9.24 29.26
C LYS A 127 2.68 -10.45 28.41
N GLN A 128 3.35 -10.23 27.29
CA GLN A 128 3.81 -11.32 26.43
C GLN A 128 4.81 -12.21 27.18
N GLU A 129 5.77 -11.61 27.90
CA GLU A 129 6.74 -12.35 28.70
C GLU A 129 6.08 -13.16 29.81
N GLU A 130 5.13 -12.58 30.57
CA GLU A 130 4.37 -13.31 31.58
C GLU A 130 3.60 -14.50 30.97
N ALA A 131 3.00 -14.30 29.79
CA ALA A 131 2.26 -15.37 29.10
C ALA A 131 3.18 -16.50 28.63
N GLU A 132 4.39 -16.18 28.14
CA GLU A 132 5.40 -17.15 27.76
C GLU A 132 5.92 -17.94 28.97
N GLN A 133 6.20 -17.27 30.09
CA GLN A 133 6.62 -17.92 31.34
C GLN A 133 5.53 -18.84 31.90
N HIS A 134 4.28 -18.37 31.92
CA HIS A 134 3.14 -19.17 32.35
C HIS A 134 2.95 -20.42 31.45
N ALA A 135 3.06 -20.27 30.14
CA ALA A 135 2.99 -21.39 29.19
C ALA A 135 4.14 -22.40 29.35
N ALA A 136 5.29 -21.96 29.86
CA ALA A 136 6.41 -22.83 30.22
C ALA A 136 6.22 -23.56 31.57
N GLY A 137 5.11 -23.32 32.26
CA GLY A 137 4.78 -23.93 33.55
C GLY A 137 5.39 -23.23 34.76
N ASP A 138 5.88 -21.99 34.61
CA ASP A 138 6.29 -21.18 35.76
C ASP A 138 5.05 -20.81 36.60
N SER A 139 5.21 -20.84 37.92
CA SER A 139 4.17 -20.50 38.90
C SER A 139 4.02 -19.00 39.17
N GLY A 140 4.93 -18.17 38.66
CA GLY A 140 4.86 -16.71 38.76
C GLY A 140 5.61 -16.11 39.95
N PRO A 141 5.41 -14.81 40.22
CA PRO A 141 4.19 -14.04 39.99
C PRO A 141 4.01 -13.48 38.56
N PHE A 142 2.74 -13.34 38.13
CA PHE A 142 2.32 -12.73 36.85
C PHE A 142 1.35 -11.56 37.09
N PRO A 143 1.83 -10.42 37.62
CA PRO A 143 0.98 -9.32 38.06
C PRO A 143 0.09 -8.73 36.94
N TYR A 144 0.55 -8.66 35.69
CA TYR A 144 -0.29 -8.11 34.61
C TYR A 144 -1.41 -9.07 34.22
N LEU A 145 -1.10 -10.35 34.02
CA LEU A 145 -2.11 -11.36 33.67
C LEU A 145 -3.11 -11.57 34.82
N ALA A 146 -2.64 -11.63 36.06
CA ALA A 146 -3.51 -11.80 37.23
C ALA A 146 -4.46 -10.61 37.45
N ALA A 147 -3.97 -9.38 37.26
CA ALA A 147 -4.82 -8.19 37.36
C ALA A 147 -5.90 -8.15 36.28
N GLU A 148 -5.56 -8.56 35.06
CA GLU A 148 -6.52 -8.63 33.94
C GLU A 148 -7.54 -9.74 34.14
N ALA A 149 -7.11 -10.94 34.55
CA ALA A 149 -7.98 -12.07 34.90
C ALA A 149 -9.01 -11.67 35.97
N ALA A 150 -8.56 -10.98 37.03
CA ALA A 150 -9.45 -10.47 38.07
C ALA A 150 -10.41 -9.38 37.57
N ALA A 151 -9.96 -8.51 36.67
CA ALA A 151 -10.78 -7.44 36.11
C ALA A 151 -11.86 -7.93 35.12
N THR A 152 -11.62 -9.07 34.46
CA THR A 152 -12.53 -9.64 33.45
C THR A 152 -13.29 -10.87 33.94
N ASP A 153 -13.15 -11.26 35.20
CA ASP A 153 -13.73 -12.49 35.78
C ASP A 153 -13.39 -13.74 34.94
N THR A 154 -12.11 -13.84 34.55
CA THR A 154 -11.57 -14.90 33.69
C THR A 154 -10.41 -15.60 34.41
N SER A 155 -10.07 -16.83 34.03
CA SER A 155 -8.91 -17.52 34.60
C SER A 155 -7.58 -16.94 34.11
N LEU A 156 -6.51 -17.13 34.91
CA LEU A 156 -5.15 -16.77 34.52
C LEU A 156 -4.74 -17.52 33.24
N ASP A 157 -5.08 -18.81 33.14
CA ASP A 157 -4.78 -19.67 31.98
C ASP A 157 -5.40 -19.11 30.69
N ASP A 158 -6.67 -18.70 30.75
CA ASP A 158 -7.38 -18.13 29.60
C ASP A 158 -6.77 -16.79 29.17
N ILE A 159 -6.40 -15.92 30.13
CA ILE A 159 -5.75 -14.65 29.82
C ILE A 159 -4.36 -14.87 29.23
N ALA A 160 -3.55 -15.77 29.80
CA ALA A 160 -2.25 -16.12 29.26
C ALA A 160 -2.36 -16.65 27.81
N ALA A 161 -3.31 -17.55 27.56
CA ALA A 161 -3.58 -18.08 26.23
C ALA A 161 -4.03 -16.99 25.24
N LEU A 162 -4.91 -16.08 25.67
CA LEU A 162 -5.37 -14.94 24.86
C LEU A 162 -4.23 -13.99 24.50
N VAL A 163 -3.38 -13.63 25.48
CA VAL A 163 -2.22 -12.76 25.26
C VAL A 163 -1.23 -13.42 24.32
N GLY A 164 -0.89 -14.69 24.52
CA GLY A 164 0.01 -15.44 23.64
C GLY A 164 -0.51 -15.52 22.20
N ALA A 165 -1.80 -15.83 22.02
CA ALA A 165 -2.42 -15.87 20.69
C ALA A 165 -2.42 -14.48 20.01
N THR A 166 -2.70 -13.42 20.78
CA THR A 166 -2.69 -12.04 20.28
C THR A 166 -1.28 -11.61 19.86
N ALA A 167 -0.27 -11.91 20.68
CA ALA A 167 1.13 -11.61 20.37
C ALA A 167 1.62 -12.34 19.10
N ALA A 168 1.24 -13.61 18.94
CA ALA A 168 1.57 -14.39 17.74
C ALA A 168 0.93 -13.79 16.47
N ALA A 169 -0.37 -13.47 16.53
CA ALA A 169 -1.07 -12.84 15.41
C ALA A 169 -0.48 -11.46 15.06
N TRP A 170 -0.20 -10.64 16.07
CA TRP A 170 0.41 -9.33 15.90
C TRP A 170 1.81 -9.42 15.29
N THR A 171 2.63 -10.36 15.73
CA THR A 171 4.01 -10.55 15.22
C THR A 171 4.01 -10.79 13.72
N ALA A 172 3.13 -11.65 13.20
CA ALA A 172 3.02 -11.92 11.77
C ALA A 172 2.64 -10.66 10.97
N VAL A 173 1.64 -9.92 11.43
CA VAL A 173 1.18 -8.68 10.77
C VAL A 173 2.25 -7.60 10.81
N ASN A 174 2.88 -7.38 11.97
CA ASN A 174 3.88 -6.33 12.13
C ASN A 174 5.16 -6.63 11.32
N ALA A 175 5.54 -7.90 11.19
CA ALA A 175 6.66 -8.32 10.35
C ALA A 175 6.40 -8.02 8.86
N ASP A 176 5.20 -8.34 8.35
CA ASP A 176 4.81 -8.00 6.98
C ASP A 176 4.81 -6.48 6.75
N LEU A 177 4.20 -5.71 7.65
CA LEU A 177 4.19 -4.24 7.58
C LEU A 177 5.61 -3.66 7.58
N GLU A 178 6.51 -4.17 8.42
CA GLU A 178 7.89 -3.70 8.47
C GLU A 178 8.66 -4.07 7.19
N GLY A 179 8.44 -5.27 6.65
CA GLY A 179 8.99 -5.69 5.36
C GLY A 179 8.58 -4.74 4.23
N LYS A 180 7.28 -4.45 4.11
CA LYS A 180 6.73 -3.50 3.13
C LYS A 180 7.29 -2.09 3.33
N ARG A 181 7.38 -1.62 4.58
CA ARG A 181 7.96 -0.31 4.92
C ARG A 181 9.41 -0.21 4.45
N ARG A 182 10.25 -1.19 4.80
CA ARG A 182 11.67 -1.21 4.44
C ARG A 182 11.83 -1.25 2.92
N ALA A 183 11.08 -2.12 2.23
CA ALA A 183 11.11 -2.20 0.77
C ALA A 183 10.75 -0.86 0.10
N ALA A 184 9.68 -0.20 0.54
CA ALA A 184 9.26 1.10 0.01
C ALA A 184 10.32 2.19 0.25
N VAL A 185 10.89 2.27 1.46
CA VAL A 185 11.96 3.24 1.78
C VAL A 185 13.20 3.03 0.92
N GLU A 186 13.64 1.77 0.74
CA GLU A 186 14.80 1.49 -0.11
C GLU A 186 14.51 1.79 -1.60
N ALA A 187 13.29 1.56 -2.09
CA ALA A 187 12.88 1.96 -3.43
C ALA A 187 12.87 3.49 -3.62
N VAL A 188 12.38 4.26 -2.64
CA VAL A 188 12.45 5.74 -2.67
C VAL A 188 13.90 6.23 -2.69
N LYS A 189 14.79 5.60 -1.92
CA LYS A 189 16.22 5.97 -1.93
C LYS A 189 16.86 5.71 -3.28
N ALA A 190 16.55 4.58 -3.90
CA ALA A 190 17.09 4.19 -5.21
C ALA A 190 16.48 4.97 -6.39
N ALA A 191 15.32 5.63 -6.21
CA ALA A 191 14.65 6.37 -7.28
C ALA A 191 15.53 7.49 -7.88
N GLU A 192 15.67 7.54 -9.19
CA GLU A 192 16.39 8.57 -9.92
C GLU A 192 15.44 9.65 -10.49
N THR A 193 14.13 9.42 -10.39
CA THR A 193 13.09 10.28 -10.96
C THR A 193 11.90 10.43 -10.00
N HIS A 194 11.13 11.51 -10.16
CA HIS A 194 9.89 11.73 -9.41
C HIS A 194 8.90 10.58 -9.59
N VAL A 195 8.77 10.04 -10.81
CA VAL A 195 7.87 8.92 -11.13
C VAL A 195 8.22 7.69 -10.31
N GLN A 196 9.50 7.35 -10.19
CA GLN A 196 9.94 6.20 -9.38
C GLN A 196 9.66 6.41 -7.89
N VAL A 197 9.74 7.64 -7.38
CA VAL A 197 9.33 7.94 -5.99
C VAL A 197 7.84 7.70 -5.80
N PHE A 198 6.99 8.15 -6.74
CA PHE A 198 5.55 7.88 -6.66
C PHE A 198 5.23 6.39 -6.74
N GLN A 199 5.88 5.64 -7.64
CA GLN A 199 5.72 4.20 -7.76
C GLN A 199 6.09 3.48 -6.46
N ALA A 200 7.21 3.85 -5.83
CA ALA A 200 7.65 3.28 -4.55
C ALA A 200 6.61 3.46 -3.42
N CYS A 201 5.80 4.52 -3.47
CA CYS A 201 4.75 4.78 -2.48
C CYS A 201 3.47 3.94 -2.69
N THR A 202 3.27 3.34 -3.87
CA THR A 202 2.03 2.61 -4.19
C THR A 202 1.92 1.25 -3.49
N HIS A 203 3.05 0.69 -3.06
CA HIS A 203 3.12 -0.67 -2.48
C HIS A 203 2.62 -0.77 -1.03
N LEU A 204 2.23 0.35 -0.39
CA LEU A 204 1.69 0.39 0.98
C LEU A 204 0.15 0.40 1.06
N ARG A 205 -0.52 -0.05 0.00
CA ARG A 205 -1.98 -0.22 0.00
C ARG A 205 -2.33 -1.56 0.67
N ALA A 206 -3.30 -1.50 1.58
CA ALA A 206 -3.91 -2.66 2.21
C ALA A 206 -4.76 -3.43 1.19
#